data_AF-L8FSR7-F1
#
_entry.id   AF-L8FSR7-F1
#
_cell.length_a   1.000
_cell.length_b   1.000
_cell.length_c   1.000
_cell.angle_alpha   90.00
_cell.angle_beta   90.00
_cell.angle_gamma   90.00
#
_symmetry.space_group_name_H-M   'P 1'
#
loop_
_entity.id
_entity.type
_entity.pdbx_description
1 polymer ?
#
loop_
_entity_poly.entity_id
_entity_poly.type
_entity_poly.pdbx_seq_one_letter_code
_entity_poly.pdbx_strand_id
1 'polypeptide(L)'
;MPVQHAYQPRRTPLRPTPRRLVHLIIGTIIVLSILLLISRRSTPHLPKLPPVLRPFRPSAHAPPIQPNSTSGDARWHQSWDWLRPFSSAITLDEHRSVLPPLVERVPIYTYYDSESAGGAETEEVLNQVLLTWRRAWWAQGFRPVILGRAEARRSALFEGAKGKGGERRC
;
A
#
# COMPACT_ATOMS: atom_id res chain seq x y z
N MET A 1 -38.33 -67.58 14.50
CA MET A 1 -37.70 -66.53 13.65
C MET A 1 -36.46 -67.14 12.99
N PRO A 2 -36.31 -67.13 11.66
CA PRO A 2 -35.16 -67.74 11.01
C PRO A 2 -34.01 -66.74 10.85
N VAL A 3 -32.80 -67.19 11.20
CA VAL A 3 -31.53 -66.47 11.03
C VAL A 3 -31.10 -66.59 9.57
N GLN A 4 -30.86 -65.45 8.90
CA GLN A 4 -30.31 -65.43 7.54
C GLN A 4 -28.77 -65.43 7.58
N HIS A 5 -28.16 -66.42 6.93
CA HIS A 5 -26.72 -66.40 6.65
C HIS A 5 -26.49 -65.77 5.27
N ALA A 6 -25.76 -64.65 5.24
CA ALA A 6 -25.34 -64.01 4.00
C ALA A 6 -24.11 -64.72 3.41
N TYR A 7 -24.21 -65.17 2.16
CA TYR A 7 -23.10 -65.74 1.40
C TYR A 7 -22.37 -64.62 0.66
N GLN A 8 -21.10 -64.35 1.02
CA GLN A 8 -20.25 -63.41 0.28
C GLN A 8 -19.29 -64.20 -0.63
N PRO A 9 -19.41 -64.09 -1.98
CA PRO A 9 -18.46 -64.74 -2.88
C PRO A 9 -17.10 -64.03 -2.83
N ARG A 10 -16.05 -64.82 -2.61
CA ARG A 10 -14.66 -64.38 -2.55
C ARG A 10 -14.20 -63.92 -3.94
N ARG A 11 -14.09 -62.61 -4.16
CA ARG A 11 -13.49 -62.06 -5.39
C ARG A 11 -11.99 -62.33 -5.35
N THR A 12 -11.50 -63.22 -6.22
CA THR A 12 -10.06 -63.40 -6.42
C THR A 12 -9.51 -62.20 -7.20
N PRO A 13 -8.42 -61.55 -6.73
CA PRO A 13 -7.78 -60.52 -7.52
C PRO A 13 -7.09 -61.18 -8.72
N LEU A 14 -7.45 -60.75 -9.93
CA LEU A 14 -6.74 -61.10 -11.16
C LEU A 14 -5.30 -60.58 -11.05
N ARG A 15 -4.36 -61.43 -10.63
CA ARG A 15 -2.95 -61.09 -10.54
C ARG A 15 -2.34 -61.23 -11.94
N PRO A 16 -1.97 -60.14 -12.63
CA PRO A 16 -1.38 -60.24 -13.95
C PRO A 16 -0.02 -60.93 -13.85
N THR A 17 0.28 -61.81 -14.80
CA THR A 17 1.60 -62.43 -14.89
C THR A 17 2.65 -61.35 -15.23
N PRO A 18 3.88 -61.45 -14.72
CA PRO A 18 4.89 -60.40 -14.85
C PRO A 18 5.18 -60.05 -16.32
N ARG A 19 5.07 -61.04 -17.22
CA ARG A 19 5.25 -60.84 -18.67
C ARG A 19 4.14 -59.96 -19.29
N ARG A 20 2.89 -60.12 -18.85
CA ARG A 20 1.76 -59.30 -19.36
C ARG A 20 1.83 -57.87 -18.85
N LEU A 21 2.31 -57.66 -17.62
CA LEU A 21 2.53 -56.34 -17.05
C LEU A 21 3.59 -55.55 -17.87
N VAL A 22 4.69 -56.21 -18.23
CA VAL A 22 5.78 -55.59 -19.02
C VAL A 22 5.29 -55.14 -20.39
N HIS A 23 4.53 -55.97 -21.12
CA HIS A 23 3.99 -55.57 -22.42
C HIS A 23 3.00 -54.42 -22.34
N LEU A 24 2.20 -54.35 -21.26
CA LEU A 24 1.25 -53.25 -21.04
C LEU A 24 1.99 -51.94 -20.79
N ILE A 25 3.04 -51.96 -19.96
CA ILE A 25 3.87 -50.77 -19.67
C ILE A 25 4.62 -50.30 -20.93
N ILE A 26 5.16 -51.22 -21.73
CA ILE A 26 5.84 -50.85 -22.98
C ILE A 26 4.84 -50.23 -23.96
N GLY A 27 3.64 -50.82 -24.11
CA GLY A 27 2.59 -50.27 -24.96
C GLY A 27 2.14 -48.87 -24.55
N THR A 28 1.96 -48.62 -23.25
CA THR A 28 1.58 -47.29 -22.76
C THR A 28 2.69 -46.26 -22.97
N ILE A 29 3.96 -46.64 -22.78
CA ILE A 29 5.11 -45.75 -23.05
C ILE A 29 5.20 -45.41 -24.54
N ILE A 30 5.01 -46.38 -25.43
CA ILE A 30 5.02 -46.15 -26.88
C ILE A 30 3.90 -45.18 -27.29
N VAL A 31 2.68 -45.40 -26.78
CA VAL A 31 1.54 -44.51 -27.05
C VAL A 31 1.78 -43.10 -26.50
N LEU A 32 2.31 -42.97 -25.29
CA LEU A 32 2.64 -41.67 -24.69
C LEU A 32 3.74 -40.94 -25.48
N SER A 33 4.78 -41.64 -25.92
CA SER A 33 5.84 -41.06 -26.76
C SER A 33 5.30 -40.58 -28.11
N ILE A 34 4.41 -41.36 -28.75
CA ILE A 34 3.79 -40.96 -30.01
C ILE A 34 2.91 -39.71 -29.82
N LEU A 35 2.12 -39.65 -28.73
CA LEU A 35 1.33 -38.47 -28.37
C LEU A 35 2.20 -37.23 -28.12
N LEU A 36 3.33 -37.38 -27.41
CA LEU A 36 4.24 -36.26 -27.14
C LEU A 36 5.00 -35.79 -28.38
N LEU A 37 5.28 -36.67 -29.34
CA LEU A 37 5.91 -36.29 -30.61
C LEU A 37 4.94 -35.53 -31.54
N ILE A 38 3.66 -35.90 -31.55
CA ILE A 38 2.62 -35.22 -32.36
C ILE A 38 2.32 -33.81 -31.80
N SER A 39 2.31 -33.65 -30.48
CA SER A 39 1.95 -32.37 -29.83
C SER A 39 3.02 -31.27 -29.93
N ARG A 40 4.24 -31.59 -30.38
CA ARG A 40 5.37 -30.63 -30.45
C ARG A 40 5.43 -29.76 -31.71
N ARG A 41 4.56 -29.95 -32.70
CA ARG A 41 4.75 -29.38 -34.06
C ARG A 41 3.89 -28.20 -34.48
N SER A 42 3.14 -27.56 -33.60
CA SER A 42 2.39 -26.36 -34.03
C SER A 42 2.34 -25.29 -32.96
N THR A 43 3.35 -24.42 -32.95
CA THR A 43 3.17 -23.05 -32.45
C THR A 43 2.45 -22.27 -33.55
N PRO A 44 1.18 -21.87 -33.38
CA PRO A 44 0.51 -21.05 -34.38
C PRO A 44 1.27 -19.72 -34.48
N HIS A 45 1.71 -19.38 -35.69
CA HIS A 45 2.35 -18.09 -35.95
C HIS A 45 1.29 -16.99 -35.87
N LEU A 46 1.20 -16.35 -34.70
CA LEU A 46 0.33 -15.20 -34.49
C LEU A 46 0.75 -14.07 -35.45
N PRO A 47 -0.19 -13.48 -36.22
CA PRO A 47 0.13 -12.33 -37.06
C PRO A 47 0.56 -11.15 -36.18
N LYS A 48 1.68 -10.52 -36.54
CA LYS A 48 2.18 -9.32 -35.84
C LYS A 48 1.18 -8.19 -36.06
N LEU A 49 0.47 -7.79 -34.99
CA LEU A 49 -0.44 -6.63 -35.03
C LEU A 49 0.35 -5.36 -35.38
N PRO A 50 -0.19 -4.50 -36.28
CA PRO A 50 0.40 -3.20 -36.55
C PRO A 50 0.47 -2.40 -35.24
N PRO A 51 1.48 -1.53 -35.06
CA PRO A 51 1.67 -0.76 -33.82
C PRO A 51 0.43 0.02 -33.38
N VAL A 52 -0.41 0.44 -34.33
CA VAL A 52 -1.69 1.15 -34.12
C VAL A 52 -2.76 0.30 -33.43
N LEU A 53 -2.65 -1.03 -33.48
CA LEU A 53 -3.63 -1.93 -32.85
C LEU A 53 -3.13 -2.54 -31.54
N ARG A 54 -1.96 -2.10 -31.04
CA ARG A 54 -1.45 -2.53 -29.73
C ARG A 54 -2.11 -1.69 -28.63
N PRO A 55 -2.91 -2.29 -27.73
CA PRO A 55 -3.54 -1.56 -26.63
C PRO A 55 -2.52 -1.09 -25.56
N PHE A 56 -1.35 -1.75 -25.48
CA PHE A 56 -0.29 -1.42 -24.52
C PHE A 56 0.97 -0.94 -25.24
N ARG A 57 0.96 0.32 -25.68
CA ARG A 57 2.14 0.95 -26.28
C ARG A 57 2.87 1.76 -25.20
N PRO A 58 4.21 1.76 -25.18
CA PRO A 58 4.93 2.71 -24.34
C PRO A 58 4.55 4.13 -24.75
N SER A 59 4.37 5.02 -23.78
CA SER A 59 4.11 6.43 -24.03
C SER A 59 5.24 7.02 -24.90
N ALA A 60 4.88 7.72 -25.98
CA ALA A 60 5.86 8.38 -26.85
C ALA A 60 6.55 9.57 -26.16
N HIS A 61 5.92 10.14 -25.14
CA HIS A 61 6.45 11.24 -24.35
C HIS A 61 6.77 10.79 -22.94
N ALA A 62 7.85 11.35 -22.39
CA ALA A 62 8.13 11.25 -20.97
C ALA A 62 6.96 11.88 -20.18
N PRO A 63 6.59 11.29 -19.02
CA PRO A 63 5.54 11.86 -18.18
C PRO A 63 5.94 13.28 -17.73
N PRO A 64 4.95 14.17 -17.53
CA PRO A 64 5.22 15.50 -17.00
C PRO A 64 5.86 15.40 -15.60
N ILE A 65 6.86 16.24 -15.35
CA ILE A 65 7.52 16.33 -14.05
C ILE A 65 6.59 17.08 -13.09
N GLN A 66 6.38 16.51 -11.89
CA GLN A 66 5.52 17.11 -10.86
C GLN A 66 6.23 18.33 -10.23
N PRO A 67 5.49 19.39 -9.86
CA PRO A 67 6.08 20.51 -9.12
C PRO A 67 6.53 20.04 -7.72
N ASN A 68 7.66 20.57 -7.23
CA ASN A 68 8.20 20.25 -5.89
C ASN A 68 8.49 18.75 -5.67
N SER A 69 8.91 18.03 -6.71
CA SER A 69 9.18 16.58 -6.63
C SER A 69 10.66 16.22 -6.67
N THR A 70 11.55 17.20 -6.47
CA THR A 70 13.01 17.02 -6.56
C THR A 70 13.72 17.89 -5.53
N SER A 71 14.68 17.31 -4.83
CA SER A 71 15.60 17.99 -3.91
C SER A 71 16.99 17.39 -4.08
N GLY A 72 17.90 18.10 -4.74
CA GLY A 72 19.21 17.57 -5.12
C GLY A 72 19.05 16.34 -6.02
N ASP A 73 19.66 15.22 -5.62
CA ASP A 73 19.58 13.94 -6.33
C ASP A 73 18.32 13.13 -5.98
N ALA A 74 17.57 13.54 -4.95
CA ALA A 74 16.38 12.82 -4.51
C ALA A 74 15.14 13.26 -5.32
N ARG A 75 14.38 12.28 -5.81
CA ARG A 75 13.13 12.49 -6.55
C ARG A 75 12.01 11.68 -5.89
N TRP A 76 10.80 12.21 -5.82
CA TRP A 76 9.64 11.50 -5.24
C TRP A 76 8.33 11.70 -5.99
N HIS A 77 7.38 10.78 -5.84
CA HIS A 77 6.00 10.94 -6.34
C HIS A 77 5.07 11.45 -5.23
N GLN A 78 4.26 12.48 -5.52
CA GLN A 78 3.29 13.04 -4.57
C GLN A 78 1.87 12.46 -4.75
N SER A 79 1.52 12.04 -5.97
CA SER A 79 0.18 11.56 -6.32
C SER A 79 0.06 10.04 -6.20
N TRP A 80 -1.18 9.54 -6.01
CA TRP A 80 -1.53 8.10 -6.01
C TRP A 80 -1.40 7.43 -7.39
N ASP A 81 -0.87 8.12 -8.40
CA ASP A 81 -0.71 7.57 -9.75
C ASP A 81 0.16 6.31 -9.77
N TRP A 82 1.03 6.13 -8.78
CA TRP A 82 1.85 4.92 -8.62
C TRP A 82 1.05 3.64 -8.36
N LEU A 83 -0.20 3.73 -7.92
CA LEU A 83 -1.08 2.54 -7.82
C LEU A 83 -1.66 2.11 -9.16
N ARG A 84 -1.34 2.78 -10.28
CA ARG A 84 -1.76 2.32 -11.60
C ARG A 84 -0.99 1.04 -11.96
N PRO A 85 -1.65 -0.14 -11.97
CA PRO A 85 -0.97 -1.44 -11.99
C PRO A 85 -0.16 -1.72 -13.27
N PHE A 86 -0.27 -0.88 -14.31
CA PHE A 86 0.38 -1.07 -15.60
C PHE A 86 0.92 0.23 -16.23
N SER A 87 1.23 1.25 -15.43
CA SER A 87 1.80 2.49 -15.98
C SER A 87 3.33 2.37 -16.14
N SER A 88 3.79 2.24 -17.39
CA SER A 88 5.22 2.17 -17.73
C SER A 88 6.00 3.42 -17.34
N ALA A 89 5.30 4.54 -17.12
CA ALA A 89 5.87 5.83 -16.75
C ALA A 89 6.39 5.88 -15.30
N ILE A 90 5.86 5.02 -14.43
CA ILE A 90 6.21 5.00 -12.99
C ILE A 90 7.23 3.90 -12.73
N THR A 91 7.15 2.79 -13.47
CA THR A 91 8.13 1.70 -13.41
C THR A 91 9.47 2.03 -14.04
N LEU A 92 9.61 3.17 -14.75
CA LEU A 92 10.85 3.53 -15.46
C LEU A 92 11.88 4.24 -14.57
N ASP A 93 11.45 4.87 -13.48
CA ASP A 93 12.34 5.64 -12.59
C ASP A 93 12.56 4.87 -11.28
N GLU A 94 13.46 3.88 -11.32
CA GLU A 94 13.78 2.98 -10.19
C GLU A 94 14.34 3.72 -8.97
N HIS A 95 14.84 4.95 -9.15
CA HIS A 95 15.43 5.77 -8.09
C HIS A 95 14.43 6.73 -7.43
N ARG A 96 13.14 6.66 -7.79
CA ARG A 96 12.13 7.59 -7.30
C ARG A 96 11.38 7.00 -6.11
N SER A 97 11.47 7.68 -4.96
CA SER A 97 10.75 7.25 -3.75
C SER A 97 9.26 7.62 -3.84
N VAL A 98 8.41 6.76 -3.32
CA VAL A 98 6.96 7.01 -3.25
C VAL A 98 6.63 7.50 -1.86
N LEU A 99 6.25 8.77 -1.74
CA LEU A 99 5.76 9.29 -0.47
C LEU A 99 4.26 8.95 -0.34
N PRO A 100 3.80 8.53 0.85
CA PRO A 100 2.38 8.50 1.11
C PRO A 100 1.82 9.93 0.98
N PRO A 101 0.57 10.10 0.50
CA PRO A 101 -0.04 11.41 0.39
C PRO A 101 -0.03 12.09 1.77
N LEU A 102 0.34 13.37 1.79
CA LEU A 102 0.34 14.15 3.02
C LEU A 102 -1.12 14.36 3.46
N VAL A 103 -1.54 13.62 4.48
CA VAL A 103 -2.84 13.81 5.12
C VAL A 103 -2.86 15.20 5.76
N GLU A 104 -3.96 15.93 5.56
CA GLU A 104 -4.18 17.19 6.24
C GLU A 104 -4.29 16.93 7.75
N ARG A 105 -3.38 17.54 8.51
CA ARG A 105 -3.26 17.32 9.95
C ARG A 105 -4.25 18.21 10.69
N VAL A 106 -4.96 17.64 11.65
CA VAL A 106 -5.91 18.38 12.50
C VAL A 106 -5.17 19.43 13.32
N PRO A 107 -5.61 20.70 13.31
CA PRO A 107 -4.97 21.74 14.11
C PRO A 107 -5.27 21.57 15.60
N ILE A 108 -4.23 21.71 16.43
CA ILE A 108 -4.35 21.77 17.90
C ILE A 108 -3.84 23.13 18.38
N TYR A 109 -4.67 23.84 19.14
CA TYR A 109 -4.40 25.20 19.57
C TYR A 109 -3.89 25.21 21.02
N THR A 110 -2.87 26.00 21.28
CA THR A 110 -2.43 26.34 22.64
C THR A 110 -2.31 27.86 22.79
N TYR A 111 -2.59 28.37 23.97
CA TYR A 111 -2.42 29.78 24.30
C TYR A 111 -1.09 29.96 25.03
N TYR A 112 -0.28 30.92 24.59
CA TYR A 112 0.93 31.32 25.28
C TYR A 112 1.01 32.85 25.36
N ASP A 113 1.25 33.36 26.57
CA ASP A 113 1.34 34.80 26.84
C ASP A 113 2.77 35.19 27.19
N SER A 114 3.50 35.71 26.20
CA SER A 114 4.89 36.14 26.35
C SER A 114 5.06 37.34 27.28
N GLU A 115 4.01 38.13 27.53
CA GLU A 115 4.09 39.29 28.43
C GLU A 115 4.16 38.88 29.92
N SER A 116 3.76 37.66 30.23
CA SER A 116 3.77 37.11 31.60
C SER A 116 5.04 36.33 31.92
N ALA A 117 5.85 36.01 30.90
CA ALA A 117 7.14 35.38 31.09
C ALA A 117 8.08 36.42 31.73
N GLY A 118 8.72 36.06 32.85
CA GLY A 118 9.78 36.87 33.44
C GLY A 118 10.92 37.11 32.45
N GLY A 119 11.97 37.83 32.87
CA GLY A 119 13.06 38.30 31.99
C GLY A 119 13.68 37.27 31.02
N ALA A 120 14.56 37.75 30.13
CA ALA A 120 15.03 37.01 28.94
C ALA A 120 15.38 35.52 29.14
N GLU A 121 16.03 35.14 30.25
CA GLU A 121 16.37 33.74 30.52
C GLU A 121 15.14 32.82 30.65
N THR A 122 14.06 33.30 31.29
CA THR A 122 12.83 32.50 31.40
C THR A 122 12.09 32.38 30.07
N GLU A 123 12.21 33.37 29.18
CA GLU A 123 11.64 33.30 27.83
C GLU A 123 12.31 32.22 26.98
N GLU A 124 13.65 32.11 27.03
CA GLU A 124 14.40 31.08 26.31
C GLU A 124 13.99 29.66 26.73
N VAL A 125 13.86 29.44 28.04
CA VAL A 125 13.41 28.15 28.59
C VAL A 125 11.98 27.82 28.11
N LEU A 126 11.07 28.80 28.16
CA LEU A 126 9.69 28.61 27.70
C LEU A 126 9.63 28.33 26.18
N ASN A 127 10.47 28.99 25.38
CA ASN A 127 10.59 28.72 23.96
C ASN A 127 11.03 27.28 23.67
N GLN A 128 11.96 26.73 24.46
CA GLN A 128 12.36 25.32 24.35
C GLN A 128 11.22 24.36 24.72
N VAL A 129 10.43 24.70 25.75
CA VAL A 129 9.26 23.90 26.14
C VAL A 129 8.20 23.92 25.03
N LEU A 130 7.87 25.07 24.46
CA LEU A 130 6.93 25.21 23.35
C LEU A 130 7.39 24.46 22.11
N LEU A 131 8.69 24.51 21.81
CA LEU A 131 9.28 23.77 20.69
C LEU A 131 9.21 22.26 20.91
N THR A 132 9.47 21.79 22.12
CA THR A 132 9.33 20.37 22.49
C THR A 132 7.88 19.91 22.37
N TRP A 133 6.93 20.71 22.89
CA TRP A 133 5.50 20.48 22.74
C TRP A 133 5.07 20.41 21.27
N ARG A 134 5.56 21.34 20.43
CA ARG A 134 5.28 21.37 18.98
C ARG A 134 5.77 20.10 18.29
N ARG A 135 6.97 19.64 18.63
CA ARG A 135 7.55 18.40 18.09
C ARG A 135 6.77 17.17 18.53
N ALA A 136 6.36 17.10 19.80
CA ALA A 136 5.58 15.99 20.33
C ALA A 136 4.23 15.84 19.59
N TRP A 137 3.48 16.94 19.42
CA TRP A 137 2.20 16.90 18.70
C TRP A 137 2.35 16.66 17.20
N TRP A 138 3.43 17.16 16.59
CA TRP A 138 3.75 16.84 15.21
C TRP A 138 4.04 15.35 15.02
N ALA A 139 4.79 14.73 15.94
CA ALA A 139 5.04 13.29 15.90
C ALA A 139 3.74 12.48 16.01
N GLN A 140 2.78 12.96 16.82
CA GLN A 140 1.47 12.34 17.00
C GLN A 140 0.51 12.50 15.81
N GLY A 141 0.83 13.36 14.83
CA GLY A 141 -0.01 13.57 13.64
C GLY A 141 -0.83 14.86 13.65
N PHE A 142 -0.68 15.72 14.64
CA PHE A 142 -1.40 16.99 14.73
C PHE A 142 -0.62 18.16 14.13
N ARG A 143 -1.32 19.26 13.84
CA ARG A 143 -0.75 20.56 13.44
C ARG A 143 -0.81 21.53 14.64
N PRO A 144 0.25 21.64 15.45
CA PRO A 144 0.29 22.57 16.56
C PRO A 144 0.28 24.03 16.10
N VAL A 145 -0.62 24.82 16.69
CA VAL A 145 -0.77 26.27 16.48
C VAL A 145 -0.70 26.95 17.84
N ILE A 146 0.28 27.85 18.00
CA ILE A 146 0.45 28.63 19.22
C ILE A 146 -0.20 29.99 18.98
N LEU A 147 -1.17 30.34 19.81
CA LEU A 147 -1.87 31.61 19.75
C LEU A 147 -1.28 32.57 20.78
N GLY A 148 -0.76 33.69 20.30
CA GLY A 148 -0.41 34.82 21.17
C GLY A 148 -1.64 35.60 21.61
N ARG A 149 -1.49 36.55 22.55
CA ARG A 149 -2.60 37.37 23.08
C ARG A 149 -3.50 38.01 22.01
N ALA A 150 -2.92 38.65 21.01
CA ALA A 150 -3.67 39.30 19.92
C ALA A 150 -4.35 38.31 18.97
N GLU A 151 -3.79 37.11 18.80
CA GLU A 151 -4.36 36.07 17.93
C GLU A 151 -5.47 35.31 18.64
N ALA A 152 -5.29 35.02 19.93
CA ALA A 152 -6.29 34.39 20.77
C ALA A 152 -7.57 35.24 20.81
N ARG A 153 -7.46 36.54 21.06
CA ARG A 153 -8.61 37.46 21.09
C ARG A 153 -9.37 37.56 19.76
N ARG A 154 -8.68 37.36 18.63
CA ARG A 154 -9.31 37.35 17.29
C ARG A 154 -9.95 36.01 16.96
N SER A 155 -9.56 34.94 17.64
CA SER A 155 -10.14 33.62 17.42
C SER A 155 -11.49 33.50 18.14
N ALA A 156 -12.50 32.96 17.46
CA ALA A 156 -13.81 32.68 18.07
C ALA A 156 -13.76 31.67 19.24
N LEU A 157 -12.62 31.00 19.42
CA LEU A 157 -12.38 30.00 20.46
C LEU A 157 -12.13 30.63 21.84
N PHE A 158 -11.69 31.89 21.90
CA PHE A 158 -11.33 32.56 23.15
C PHE A 158 -12.56 32.95 24.00
N GLU A 159 -13.64 33.40 23.36
CA GLU A 159 -14.90 33.73 24.04
C GLU A 159 -15.59 32.49 24.65
N GLY A 160 -15.51 31.34 23.96
CA GLY A 160 -16.05 30.07 24.47
C GLY A 160 -15.35 29.55 25.73
N ALA A 161 -14.03 29.78 25.86
CA ALA A 161 -13.26 29.36 27.03
C ALA A 161 -13.50 30.24 28.26
N LYS A 162 -13.83 31.53 28.07
CA LYS A 162 -14.13 32.49 29.15
C LYS A 162 -15.49 32.23 29.81
N GLY A 163 -16.41 31.56 29.11
CA GLY A 163 -17.83 31.43 29.49
C GLY A 163 -18.21 30.41 30.58
N LYS A 164 -17.28 29.65 31.18
CA LYS A 164 -17.63 28.64 32.21
C LYS A 164 -16.75 28.60 33.47
N GLY A 165 -15.98 29.67 33.74
CA GLY A 165 -15.10 29.75 34.92
C GLY A 165 -15.56 30.67 36.06
N GLY A 166 -16.63 31.45 35.88
CA GLY A 166 -16.97 32.56 36.80
C GLY A 166 -18.12 32.32 37.79
N GLU A 167 -19.01 31.35 37.54
CA GLU A 167 -20.29 31.25 38.27
C GLU A 167 -20.30 30.07 39.25
N ARG A 168 -19.44 30.10 40.27
CA ARG A 168 -19.62 29.36 41.54
C ARG A 168 -18.97 30.13 42.68
N ARG A 169 -19.65 31.17 43.14
CA ARG A 169 -19.36 31.81 44.43
C ARG A 169 -20.66 32.34 45.03
N CYS A 170 -21.30 31.47 45.81
CA CYS A 170 -22.09 31.67 47.03
C CYS A 170 -22.98 30.43 47.24
#